data_AF-A0A1V5DSS0-F1
#
_entry.id   AF-A0A1V5DSS0-F1
#
_cell.length_a   1.000
_cell.length_b   1.000
_cell.length_c   1.000
_cell.angle_alpha   90.00
_cell.angle_beta   90.00
_cell.angle_gamma   90.00
#
_symmetry.space_group_name_H-M   'P 1'
#
loop_
_entity.id
_entity.type
_entity.pdbx_description
1 polymer ?
#
loop_
_entity_poly.entity_id
_entity_poly.type
_entity_poly.pdbx_seq_one_letter_code
_entity_poly.pdbx_strand_id
1 'polypeptide(L)'
;MSADRIDAAWLCPDAAQNLLKKDDRFIIVGPALVNSQVLVIRKDGNPKRIAYSHKREYQKAFIQKRFGMDCEAIPVMPTVLPHVYEQGNVDGIVIDILKGITLKGKLLRLAGDDTDIVTYVLVVSKRFSRSANFPRFSAALQESIANLNDIDTLAKVLDEQRKLTPAEVKQIATLSMRFVSPQLHGKR
;
A
#
# COMPACT_ATOMS: atom_id res chain seq x y z
N MET A 1 -13.09 -0.93 15.49
CA MET A 1 -11.96 -0.52 16.36
C MET A 1 -12.53 0.39 17.44
N SER A 2 -12.45 -0.01 18.71
CA SER A 2 -12.76 0.92 19.80
C SER A 2 -11.55 1.84 19.99
N ALA A 3 -11.76 3.13 19.78
CA ALA A 3 -10.71 4.14 19.71
C ALA A 3 -9.96 4.36 21.05
N ASP A 4 -10.49 3.87 22.16
CA ASP A 4 -9.95 4.15 23.51
C ASP A 4 -8.67 3.37 23.85
N ARG A 5 -8.25 2.43 23.01
CA ARG A 5 -7.06 1.56 23.26
C ARG A 5 -5.98 1.64 22.18
N ILE A 6 -6.11 2.51 21.18
CA ILE A 6 -5.17 2.56 20.06
C ILE A 6 -4.27 3.80 20.20
N ASP A 7 -2.97 3.57 20.42
CA ASP A 7 -1.98 4.65 20.46
C ASP A 7 -1.42 4.97 19.07
N ALA A 8 -1.27 3.96 18.21
CA ALA A 8 -0.79 4.09 16.83
C ALA A 8 -1.43 3.04 15.91
N ALA A 9 -1.61 3.38 14.63
CA ALA A 9 -2.15 2.49 13.60
C ALA A 9 -1.58 2.83 12.21
N TRP A 10 -1.35 1.81 11.40
CA TRP A 10 -1.06 1.93 9.98
C TRP A 10 -2.37 1.84 9.21
N LEU A 11 -2.72 2.91 8.50
CA LEU A 11 -3.99 2.99 7.78
C LEU A 11 -3.75 3.44 6.35
N CYS A 12 -4.57 2.94 5.42
CA CYS A 12 -4.63 3.57 4.10
C CYS A 12 -5.14 5.03 4.23
N PRO A 13 -4.77 5.94 3.32
CA PRO A 13 -5.18 7.35 3.39
C PRO A 13 -6.69 7.54 3.59
N ASP A 14 -7.53 6.84 2.83
CA ASP A 14 -8.99 6.99 2.94
C ASP A 14 -9.53 6.55 4.31
N ALA A 15 -8.97 5.49 4.90
CA ALA A 15 -9.37 5.03 6.23
C ALA A 15 -8.91 6.01 7.32
N ALA A 16 -7.70 6.54 7.19
CA ALA A 16 -7.18 7.57 8.10
C ALA A 16 -8.05 8.84 8.06
N GLN A 17 -8.38 9.33 6.86
CA GLN A 17 -9.25 10.50 6.70
C GLN A 17 -10.65 10.25 7.28
N ASN A 18 -11.23 9.07 7.06
CA ASN A 18 -12.52 8.72 7.64
C ASN A 18 -12.49 8.61 9.18
N LEU A 19 -11.37 8.18 9.77
CA LEU A 19 -11.17 8.17 11.21
C LEU A 19 -11.11 9.60 11.76
N LEU A 20 -10.26 10.46 11.19
CA LEU A 20 -10.07 11.84 11.65
C LEU A 20 -11.36 12.69 11.56
N LYS A 21 -12.24 12.39 10.59
CA LYS A 21 -13.57 13.02 10.49
C LYS A 21 -14.51 12.66 11.63
N LYS A 22 -14.29 11.51 12.29
CA LYS A 22 -15.18 10.93 13.31
C LYS A 22 -14.62 11.04 14.72
N ASP A 23 -13.30 11.10 14.84
CA ASP A 23 -12.59 11.09 16.13
C ASP A 23 -11.40 12.05 16.03
N ASP A 24 -11.55 13.21 16.66
CA ASP A 24 -10.56 14.29 16.66
C ASP A 24 -9.37 13.98 17.57
N ARG A 25 -9.37 12.86 18.31
CA ARG A 25 -8.25 12.46 19.16
C ARG A 25 -7.08 11.91 18.38
N PHE A 26 -7.21 11.69 17.07
CA PHE A 26 -6.17 11.17 16.21
C PHE A 26 -5.58 12.22 15.27
N ILE A 27 -4.34 12.00 14.86
CA ILE A 27 -3.64 12.77 13.84
C ILE A 27 -2.91 11.84 12.87
N ILE A 28 -2.84 12.24 11.60
CA ILE A 28 -1.93 11.62 10.64
C ILE A 28 -0.55 12.22 10.88
N VAL A 29 0.43 11.38 11.23
CA VAL A 29 1.83 11.79 11.39
C VAL A 29 2.48 11.99 10.02
N GLY A 30 2.18 11.12 9.07
CA GLY A 30 2.68 11.23 7.71
C GLY A 30 2.62 9.91 6.94
N PRO A 31 3.11 9.92 5.68
CA PRO A 31 3.30 8.72 4.88
C PRO A 31 4.17 7.70 5.60
N ALA A 32 3.88 6.41 5.40
CA ALA A 32 4.56 5.35 6.11
C ALA A 32 4.94 4.16 5.18
N LEU A 33 4.14 3.93 4.14
CA LEU A 33 4.47 3.02 3.04
C LEU A 33 4.01 3.61 1.71
N VAL A 34 4.85 3.48 0.69
CA VAL A 34 4.52 3.87 -0.68
C VAL A 34 4.59 2.66 -1.63
N ASN A 35 3.83 2.74 -2.72
CA ASN A 35 3.88 1.82 -3.86
C ASN A 35 3.58 0.34 -3.53
N SER A 36 2.90 0.04 -2.42
CA SER A 36 2.49 -1.33 -2.11
C SER A 36 1.29 -1.81 -2.94
N GLN A 37 0.75 -0.98 -3.84
CA GLN A 37 -0.33 -1.34 -4.75
C GLN A 37 0.21 -1.46 -6.17
N VAL A 38 -0.11 -2.58 -6.80
CA VAL A 38 0.44 -2.97 -8.11
C VAL A 38 -0.69 -3.31 -9.07
N LEU A 39 -0.39 -3.21 -10.35
CA LEU A 39 -1.19 -3.78 -11.42
C LEU A 39 -0.68 -5.19 -11.71
N VAL A 40 -1.58 -6.16 -11.79
CA VAL A 40 -1.30 -7.50 -12.32
C VAL A 40 -2.03 -7.62 -13.65
N ILE A 41 -1.29 -7.84 -14.74
CA ILE A 41 -1.83 -7.92 -16.10
C ILE A 41 -1.56 -9.32 -16.67
N ARG A 42 -2.58 -9.95 -17.26
CA ARG A 42 -2.53 -11.35 -17.72
C ARG A 42 -1.65 -11.57 -18.95
N LYS A 43 -1.67 -10.64 -19.90
CA LYS A 43 -1.01 -10.76 -21.21
C LYS A 43 -0.34 -9.46 -21.60
N ASP A 44 0.68 -9.55 -22.45
CA ASP A 44 1.24 -8.37 -23.10
C ASP A 44 0.20 -7.73 -24.05
N GLY A 45 0.26 -6.40 -24.17
CA GLY A 45 -0.70 -5.60 -24.91
C GLY A 45 -1.54 -4.66 -24.03
N ASN A 46 -2.50 -3.96 -24.64
CA ASN A 46 -3.35 -3.02 -23.91
C ASN A 46 -4.58 -3.75 -23.31
N PRO A 47 -4.71 -3.84 -21.98
CA PRO A 47 -5.85 -4.49 -21.34
C PRO A 47 -7.15 -3.73 -21.67
N LYS A 48 -8.25 -4.47 -21.87
CA LYS A 48 -9.58 -3.90 -22.12
C LYS A 48 -10.35 -3.68 -20.84
N ARG A 49 -10.11 -4.51 -19.81
CA ARG A 49 -10.84 -4.44 -18.54
C ARG A 49 -9.87 -4.62 -17.37
N ILE A 50 -9.84 -3.64 -16.46
CA ILE A 50 -9.06 -3.73 -15.22
C ILE A 50 -9.99 -3.55 -14.02
N ALA A 51 -10.01 -4.51 -13.10
CA ALA A 51 -10.74 -4.35 -11.85
C ALA A 51 -9.91 -3.65 -10.78
N TYR A 52 -10.56 -2.80 -9.99
CA TYR A 52 -9.94 -2.09 -8.88
C TYR A 52 -10.82 -2.18 -7.62
N SER A 53 -10.26 -1.85 -6.46
CA SER A 53 -11.00 -1.91 -5.20
C SER A 53 -12.11 -0.84 -5.17
N HIS A 54 -13.34 -1.26 -4.88
CA HIS A 54 -14.49 -0.34 -4.76
C HIS A 54 -14.20 0.80 -3.77
N LYS A 55 -14.64 2.02 -4.10
CA LYS A 55 -14.38 3.29 -3.40
C LYS A 55 -12.92 3.78 -3.43
N ARG A 56 -12.09 3.27 -4.34
CA ARG A 56 -10.70 3.76 -4.57
C ARG A 56 -10.59 4.49 -5.90
N GLU A 57 -11.28 5.61 -6.06
CA GLU A 57 -11.35 6.33 -7.35
C GLU A 57 -9.99 6.80 -7.88
N TYR A 58 -8.98 6.99 -7.02
CA TYR A 58 -7.62 7.26 -7.49
C TYR A 58 -7.05 6.10 -8.32
N GLN A 59 -7.41 4.83 -8.02
CA GLN A 59 -6.97 3.67 -8.80
C GLN A 59 -7.55 3.72 -10.21
N LYS A 60 -8.84 4.08 -10.33
CA LYS A 60 -9.49 4.33 -11.62
C LYS A 60 -8.77 5.42 -12.41
N ALA A 61 -8.44 6.54 -11.77
CA ALA A 61 -7.70 7.62 -12.43
C ALA A 61 -6.33 7.16 -12.95
N PHE A 62 -5.58 6.35 -12.19
CA PHE A 62 -4.31 5.78 -12.66
C PHE A 62 -4.48 4.79 -13.82
N ILE A 63 -5.51 3.93 -13.77
CA ILE A 63 -5.84 3.02 -14.87
C ILE A 63 -6.11 3.81 -16.15
N GLN A 64 -7.00 4.80 -16.08
CA GLN A 64 -7.39 5.62 -17.22
C GLN A 64 -6.22 6.45 -17.76
N LYS A 65 -5.39 7.02 -16.88
CA LYS A 65 -4.17 7.74 -17.26
C LYS A 65 -3.19 6.83 -18.01
N ARG A 66 -3.07 5.56 -17.60
CA ARG A 66 -2.08 4.62 -18.15
C ARG A 66 -2.54 3.92 -19.43
N PHE A 67 -3.81 3.54 -19.52
CA PHE A 67 -4.33 2.68 -20.59
C PHE A 67 -5.37 3.35 -21.49
N GLY A 68 -5.72 4.61 -21.20
CA GLY A 68 -6.72 5.38 -21.94
C GLY A 68 -8.15 5.05 -21.52
N MET A 69 -9.11 5.76 -22.13
CA MET A 69 -10.55 5.62 -21.83
C MET A 69 -11.16 4.34 -22.41
N ASP A 70 -10.48 3.69 -23.36
CA ASP A 70 -10.90 2.41 -23.94
C ASP A 70 -10.65 1.21 -23.01
N CYS A 71 -9.93 1.43 -21.91
CA CYS A 71 -9.76 0.45 -20.84
C CYS A 71 -10.84 0.68 -19.77
N GLU A 72 -11.77 -0.27 -19.66
CA GLU A 72 -12.83 -0.24 -18.66
C GLU A 72 -12.25 -0.48 -17.26
N ALA A 73 -12.37 0.53 -16.39
CA ALA A 73 -12.00 0.41 -14.97
C ALA A 73 -13.21 -0.02 -14.14
N ILE A 74 -13.19 -1.24 -13.60
CA ILE A 74 -14.36 -1.88 -12.97
C ILE A 74 -14.18 -1.92 -11.45
N PRO A 75 -15.02 -1.22 -10.66
CA PRO A 75 -14.96 -1.31 -9.22
C PRO A 75 -15.52 -2.66 -8.73
N VAL A 76 -14.73 -3.40 -7.95
CA VAL A 76 -15.17 -4.67 -7.34
C VAL A 76 -14.77 -4.72 -5.86
N MET A 77 -15.34 -5.65 -5.09
CA MET A 77 -14.95 -5.83 -3.70
C MET A 77 -13.47 -6.28 -3.61
N PRO A 78 -12.65 -5.73 -2.70
CA PRO A 78 -11.23 -6.08 -2.63
C PRO A 78 -10.96 -7.58 -2.45
N THR A 79 -11.86 -8.29 -1.78
CA THR A 79 -11.77 -9.73 -1.54
C THR A 79 -11.99 -10.59 -2.78
N VAL A 80 -12.70 -10.07 -3.80
CA VAL A 80 -12.99 -10.81 -5.03
C VAL A 80 -12.00 -10.53 -6.16
N LEU A 81 -11.11 -9.53 -6.00
CA LEU A 81 -10.13 -9.14 -7.02
C LEU A 81 -9.31 -10.33 -7.56
N PRO A 82 -8.68 -11.19 -6.73
CA PRO A 82 -7.95 -12.35 -7.23
C PRO A 82 -8.86 -13.29 -8.03
N HIS A 83 -10.06 -13.54 -7.54
CA HIS A 83 -10.98 -14.49 -8.15
C HIS A 83 -11.45 -14.03 -9.54
N VAL A 84 -11.89 -12.78 -9.68
CA VAL A 84 -12.33 -12.25 -10.99
C VAL A 84 -11.17 -12.15 -11.97
N TYR A 85 -9.95 -11.92 -11.47
CA TYR A 85 -8.75 -11.95 -12.28
C TYR A 85 -8.48 -13.36 -12.79
N GLU A 86 -8.38 -14.36 -11.91
CA GLU A 86 -8.03 -15.74 -12.25
C GLU A 86 -9.03 -16.40 -13.20
N GLN A 87 -10.33 -16.12 -13.03
CA GLN A 87 -11.39 -16.56 -13.93
C GLN A 87 -11.33 -15.95 -15.34
N GLY A 88 -10.54 -14.89 -15.53
CA GLY A 88 -10.42 -14.21 -16.82
C GLY A 88 -11.57 -13.26 -17.12
N ASN A 89 -12.35 -12.86 -16.10
CA ASN A 89 -13.41 -11.86 -16.27
C ASN A 89 -12.84 -10.47 -16.57
N VAL A 90 -11.59 -10.23 -16.16
CA VAL A 90 -10.81 -9.01 -16.42
C VAL A 90 -9.40 -9.36 -16.88
N ASP A 91 -8.78 -8.44 -17.62
CA ASP A 91 -7.43 -8.59 -18.15
C ASP A 91 -6.36 -8.21 -17.12
N GLY A 92 -6.75 -7.43 -16.11
CA GLY A 92 -5.87 -7.05 -15.02
C GLY A 92 -6.60 -6.59 -13.76
N ILE A 93 -5.84 -6.45 -12.68
CA ILE A 93 -6.34 -5.96 -11.40
C ILE A 93 -5.37 -5.02 -10.71
N VAL A 94 -5.89 -4.12 -9.89
CA VAL A 94 -5.12 -3.34 -8.91
C VAL A 94 -5.22 -4.00 -7.54
N ILE A 95 -4.10 -4.46 -6.99
CA ILE A 95 -4.08 -5.22 -5.73
C ILE A 95 -2.85 -4.89 -4.88
N ASP A 96 -2.90 -5.23 -3.59
CA ASP A 96 -1.71 -5.21 -2.72
C ASP A 96 -0.64 -6.17 -3.24
N ILE A 97 0.61 -5.71 -3.24
CA ILE A 97 1.77 -6.38 -3.82
C ILE A 97 2.00 -7.78 -3.25
N LEU A 98 1.76 -8.00 -1.95
CA LEU A 98 1.97 -9.30 -1.33
C LEU A 98 0.93 -10.34 -1.78
N LYS A 99 -0.23 -9.89 -2.28
CA LYS A 99 -1.21 -10.76 -2.94
C LYS A 99 -0.98 -10.83 -4.44
N GLY A 100 -0.55 -9.73 -5.05
CA GLY A 100 -0.30 -9.68 -6.49
C GLY A 100 0.85 -10.57 -6.93
N ILE A 101 1.90 -10.69 -6.09
CA ILE A 101 3.10 -11.47 -6.41
C ILE A 101 2.83 -12.96 -6.60
N THR A 102 1.79 -13.49 -5.95
CA THR A 102 1.40 -14.91 -6.07
C THR A 102 0.51 -15.18 -7.29
N LEU A 103 0.10 -14.14 -8.03
CA LEU A 103 -0.77 -14.27 -9.19
C LEU A 103 0.04 -14.37 -10.46
N LYS A 104 -0.39 -15.24 -11.38
CA LYS A 104 0.20 -15.33 -12.72
C LYS A 104 -0.05 -14.05 -13.50
N GLY A 105 1.01 -13.45 -14.04
CA GLY A 105 0.91 -12.27 -14.88
C GLY A 105 2.11 -11.35 -14.70
N LYS A 106 2.07 -10.22 -15.40
CA LYS A 106 3.07 -9.17 -15.29
C LYS A 106 2.67 -8.22 -14.17
N LEU A 107 3.55 -8.04 -13.18
CA LEU A 107 3.41 -7.00 -12.17
C LEU A 107 3.95 -5.68 -12.69
N LEU A 108 3.18 -4.61 -12.50
CA LEU A 108 3.54 -3.25 -12.89
C LEU A 108 3.24 -2.27 -11.75
N ARG A 109 4.00 -1.17 -11.67
CA ARG A 109 3.68 -0.05 -10.79
C ARG A 109 2.36 0.59 -11.23
N LEU A 110 1.44 0.83 -10.28
CA LEU A 110 0.14 1.43 -10.58
C LEU A 110 0.28 2.85 -11.17
N ALA A 111 1.11 3.69 -10.55
CA ALA A 111 1.28 5.09 -10.93
C ALA A 111 2.21 5.34 -12.13
N GLY A 112 2.90 4.31 -12.64
CA GLY A 112 4.06 4.49 -13.51
C GLY A 112 5.35 4.71 -12.72
N ASP A 113 6.42 5.10 -13.42
CA ASP A 113 7.77 5.12 -12.85
C ASP A 113 8.10 6.44 -12.13
N ASP A 114 7.46 7.54 -12.53
CA ASP A 114 7.75 8.91 -12.07
C ASP A 114 6.90 9.37 -10.88
N THR A 115 6.06 8.50 -10.32
CA THR A 115 5.12 8.91 -9.27
C THR A 115 4.99 7.85 -8.19
N ASP A 116 5.21 8.28 -6.95
CA ASP A 116 4.96 7.46 -5.78
C ASP A 116 3.51 7.63 -5.30
N ILE A 117 2.88 6.52 -4.92
CA ILE A 117 1.56 6.49 -4.29
C ILE A 117 1.74 6.17 -2.83
N VAL A 118 1.31 7.06 -1.94
CA VAL A 118 1.20 6.76 -0.50
C VAL A 118 0.11 5.72 -0.31
N THR A 119 0.49 4.50 0.06
CA THR A 119 -0.44 3.39 0.28
C THR A 119 -0.85 3.26 1.74
N TYR A 120 0.04 3.62 2.66
CA TYR A 120 -0.27 3.70 4.10
C TYR A 120 0.34 4.95 4.73
N VAL A 121 -0.38 5.47 5.72
CA VAL A 121 0.03 6.54 6.63
C VAL A 121 0.06 6.02 8.05
N LEU A 122 0.91 6.64 8.88
CA LEU A 122 0.90 6.43 10.31
C LEU A 122 -0.11 7.38 10.95
N VAL A 123 -1.07 6.83 11.70
CA VAL A 123 -2.01 7.56 12.54
C VAL A 123 -1.69 7.29 13.99
N VAL A 124 -1.70 8.34 14.82
CA VAL A 124 -1.47 8.21 16.27
C VAL A 124 -2.50 9.00 17.06
N SER A 125 -2.73 8.60 18.31
CA SER A 125 -3.52 9.42 19.22
C SER A 125 -2.72 10.67 19.65
N LYS A 126 -3.39 11.82 19.78
CA LYS A 126 -2.82 13.08 20.27
C LYS A 126 -2.25 12.93 21.69
N ARG A 127 -2.87 12.05 22.50
CA ARG A 127 -2.38 11.71 23.84
C ARG A 127 -1.01 11.02 23.73
N PHE A 128 -0.92 10.00 22.89
CA PHE A 128 0.34 9.26 22.70
C PHE A 128 1.42 10.16 22.11
N SER A 129 1.12 10.98 21.11
CA SER A 129 2.10 11.89 20.48
C SER A 129 2.70 12.92 21.43
N ARG A 130 2.05 13.20 22.56
CA ARG A 130 2.52 14.12 23.62
C ARG A 130 3.17 13.39 24.79
N SER A 131 3.16 12.06 24.79
CA SER A 131 3.72 11.25 25.87
C SER A 131 5.24 11.14 25.78
N ALA A 132 5.88 10.88 26.93
CA ALA A 132 7.32 10.63 26.99
C ALA A 132 7.76 9.36 26.22
N ASN A 133 6.83 8.47 25.88
CA ASN A 133 7.11 7.25 25.12
C ASN A 133 7.19 7.49 23.61
N PHE A 134 6.65 8.61 23.11
CA PHE A 134 6.58 8.88 21.68
C PHE A 134 7.94 9.01 21.00
N PRO A 135 8.95 9.71 21.59
CA PRO A 135 10.29 9.75 21.01
C PRO A 135 10.94 8.37 20.91
N ARG A 136 10.75 7.50 21.93
CA ARG A 136 11.28 6.13 21.93
C ARG A 136 10.63 5.28 20.84
N PHE A 137 9.31 5.36 20.71
CA PHE A 137 8.58 4.70 19.62
C PHE A 137 9.06 5.18 18.25
N SER A 138 9.23 6.50 18.10
CA SER A 138 9.69 7.13 16.86
C SER A 138 11.08 6.65 16.44
N ALA A 139 12.03 6.59 17.38
CA ALA A 139 13.38 6.10 17.12
C ALA A 139 13.37 4.62 16.70
N ALA A 140 12.65 3.77 17.43
CA ALA A 140 12.53 2.34 17.10
C ALA A 140 11.84 2.11 15.75
N LEU A 141 10.84 2.93 15.41
CA LEU A 141 10.18 2.90 14.12
C LEU A 141 11.15 3.30 13.00
N GLN A 142 11.93 4.37 13.18
CA GLN A 142 12.90 4.81 12.18
C GLN A 142 13.98 3.76 11.90
N GLU A 143 14.48 3.11 12.96
CA GLU A 143 15.40 1.98 12.82
C GLU A 143 14.76 0.82 12.06
N SER A 144 13.51 0.47 12.40
CA SER A 144 12.76 -0.58 11.69
C SER A 144 12.55 -0.25 10.22
N ILE A 145 12.28 1.02 9.88
CA ILE A 145 12.13 1.49 8.50
C ILE A 145 13.45 1.39 7.74
N ALA A 146 14.57 1.77 8.36
CA ALA A 146 15.90 1.63 7.75
C ALA A 146 16.20 0.16 7.45
N ASN A 147 15.93 -0.73 8.40
CA ASN A 147 16.12 -2.17 8.27
C ASN A 147 15.21 -2.77 7.20
N LEU A 148 13.91 -2.43 7.18
CA LEU A 148 12.96 -3.01 6.20
C LEU A 148 13.11 -2.47 4.78
N ASN A 149 13.87 -1.39 4.59
CA ASN A 149 14.27 -0.91 3.26
C ASN A 149 15.53 -1.60 2.72
N ASP A 150 16.25 -2.35 3.56
CA ASP A 150 17.27 -3.28 3.11
C ASP A 150 16.61 -4.56 2.55
N ILE A 151 17.01 -4.96 1.33
CA ILE A 151 16.33 -6.02 0.60
C ILE A 151 16.52 -7.40 1.23
N ASP A 152 17.70 -7.66 1.80
CA ASP A 152 18.00 -8.94 2.44
C ASP A 152 17.20 -9.09 3.74
N THR A 153 17.11 -8.01 4.51
CA THR A 153 16.28 -7.94 5.71
C THR A 153 14.80 -8.10 5.37
N LEU A 154 14.30 -7.39 4.35
CA LEU A 154 12.92 -7.53 3.88
C LEU A 154 12.63 -8.97 3.42
N ALA A 155 13.55 -9.60 2.69
CA ALA A 155 13.41 -10.97 2.23
C ALA A 155 13.28 -11.94 3.39
N LYS A 156 14.13 -11.81 4.41
CA LYS A 156 14.07 -12.65 5.60
C LYS A 156 12.72 -12.53 6.33
N VAL A 157 12.25 -11.30 6.54
CA VAL A 157 10.95 -11.06 7.20
C VAL A 157 9.79 -11.65 6.38
N LEU A 158 9.82 -11.49 5.07
CA LEU A 158 8.77 -12.00 4.19
C LEU A 158 8.79 -13.53 4.06
N ASP A 159 9.96 -14.16 4.08
CA ASP A 159 10.07 -15.62 4.11
C ASP A 159 9.45 -16.20 5.40
N GLU A 160 9.82 -15.64 6.57
CA GLU A 160 9.29 -16.07 7.87
C GLU A 160 7.76 -15.92 7.99
N GLN A 161 7.20 -14.85 7.41
CA GLN A 161 5.78 -14.50 7.56
C GLN A 161 4.88 -15.03 6.44
N ARG A 162 5.41 -15.17 5.22
CA ARG A 162 4.64 -15.43 3.99
C ARG A 162 5.23 -16.52 3.11
N LYS A 163 6.42 -17.04 3.43
CA LYS A 163 7.17 -18.03 2.63
C LYS A 163 7.41 -17.56 1.19
N LEU A 164 7.69 -16.26 1.02
CA LEU A 164 8.04 -15.72 -0.29
C LEU A 164 9.47 -16.11 -0.66
N THR A 165 9.66 -16.52 -1.91
CA THR A 165 10.96 -16.88 -2.45
C THR A 165 11.84 -15.64 -2.65
N PRO A 166 13.17 -15.80 -2.67
CA PRO A 166 14.08 -14.68 -2.98
C PRO A 166 13.81 -14.01 -4.34
N ALA A 167 13.32 -14.76 -5.32
CA ALA A 167 12.96 -14.22 -6.64
C ALA A 167 11.74 -13.29 -6.57
N GLU A 168 10.71 -13.68 -5.82
CA GLU A 168 9.51 -12.86 -5.60
C GLU A 168 9.85 -11.57 -4.84
N VAL A 169 10.73 -11.65 -3.83
CA VAL A 169 11.18 -10.47 -3.09
C VAL A 169 11.99 -9.51 -3.98
N LYS A 170 12.86 -10.03 -4.85
CA LYS A 170 13.56 -9.21 -5.85
C LYS A 170 12.58 -8.52 -6.80
N GLN A 171 11.52 -9.21 -7.22
CA GLN A 171 10.46 -8.61 -8.04
C GLN A 171 9.67 -7.53 -7.28
N ILE A 172 9.47 -7.68 -5.97
CA ILE A 172 8.88 -6.63 -5.14
C ILE A 172 9.75 -5.36 -5.14
N ALA A 173 11.07 -5.52 -5.06
CA ALA A 173 12.01 -4.41 -5.08
C ALA A 173 11.95 -3.60 -6.38
N THR A 174 11.73 -4.25 -7.53
CA THR A 174 11.61 -3.54 -8.83
C THR A 174 10.35 -2.68 -8.94
N LEU A 175 9.35 -2.91 -8.09
CA LEU A 175 8.11 -2.13 -8.04
C LEU A 175 8.21 -0.89 -7.14
N SER A 176 9.41 -0.61 -6.62
CA SER A 176 9.73 0.56 -5.80
C SER A 176 8.85 0.69 -4.55
N MET A 177 8.38 -0.44 -4.01
CA MET A 177 7.76 -0.47 -2.69
C MET A 177 8.83 -0.13 -1.64
N ARG A 178 8.54 0.85 -0.77
CA ARG A 178 9.47 1.26 0.27
C ARG A 178 8.73 1.80 1.49
N PHE A 179 9.29 1.52 2.65
CA PHE A 179 8.88 2.16 3.89
C PHE A 179 9.45 3.57 3.92
N VAL A 180 8.63 4.53 4.35
CA VAL A 180 9.05 5.93 4.42
C VAL A 180 8.83 6.43 5.82
N SER A 181 9.78 7.23 6.32
CA SER A 181 9.65 7.83 7.64
C SER A 181 8.50 8.83 7.61
N PRO A 182 7.43 8.64 8.40
CA PRO A 182 6.45 9.68 8.62
C PRO A 182 7.21 10.88 9.16
N GLN A 183 7.03 12.08 8.58
CA GLN A 183 7.67 13.27 9.13
C GLN A 183 7.08 13.56 10.51
N LEU A 184 7.72 12.97 11.52
CA LEU A 184 7.51 13.22 12.93
C LEU A 184 8.02 14.63 13.19
N HIS A 185 7.23 15.64 12.84
CA HIS A 185 7.59 17.02 13.12
C HIS A 185 7.70 17.20 14.64
N GLY A 186 8.94 17.11 15.14
CA GLY A 186 9.47 18.20 15.94
C GLY A 186 9.54 19.40 15.01
N LYS A 187 8.65 20.38 15.21
CA LYS A 187 8.92 21.73 14.70
C LYS A 187 10.28 22.14 15.28
N ARG A 188 11.21 22.48 14.40
CA ARG A 188 12.35 23.35 14.75
C ARG A 188 11.81 24.68 15.26
#